data_AF-A0A9R1RIL6-F1
#
_entry.id   AF-A0A9R1RIL6-F1
#
_cell.length_a   1.000
_cell.length_b   1.000
_cell.length_c   1.000
_cell.angle_alpha   90.00
_cell.angle_beta   90.00
_cell.angle_gamma   90.00
#
_symmetry.space_group_name_H-M   'P 1'
#
loop_
_entity.id
_entity.type
_entity.pdbx_description
1 polymer ?
#
loop_
_entity_poly.entity_id
_entity_poly.type
_entity_poly.pdbx_seq_one_letter_code
_entity_poly.pdbx_strand_id
1 'polypeptide(L)' 'MRTEPMHWARASFQLGSNCESVDNNLCESFNHSIVDARFYPIISMQERIRKKILVRVQEQRAKSEK' A
#
# COMPACT_ATOMS: atom_id res chain seq x y z
N MET A 1 4.35 4.70 -22.67
CA MET A 1 3.40 3.68 -22.14
C MET A 1 2.03 3.96 -22.73
N ARG A 2 1.45 3.05 -23.52
CA ARG A 2 0.00 3.09 -23.79
C ARG A 2 -0.68 2.55 -22.54
N THR A 3 -1.11 3.43 -21.64
CA THR A 3 -1.93 3.03 -20.50
C THR A 3 -3.34 2.75 -21.02
N GLU A 4 -3.76 1.49 -20.97
CA GLU A 4 -5.11 1.11 -21.35
C GLU A 4 -6.11 1.75 -20.37
N PRO A 5 -7.06 2.58 -20.85
CA PRO A 5 -7.96 3.35 -20.00
C PRO A 5 -8.79 2.47 -19.05
N MET A 6 -9.04 1.22 -19.44
CA MET A 6 -9.84 0.26 -18.68
C MET A 6 -9.36 0.05 -17.25
N HIS A 7 -8.05 0.20 -16.99
CA HIS A 7 -7.46 -0.06 -15.68
C HIS A 7 -7.33 1.19 -14.80
N TRP A 8 -7.50 2.38 -15.36
CA TRP A 8 -7.16 3.65 -14.68
C TRP A 8 -8.28 4.69 -14.72
N ALA A 9 -9.25 4.55 -15.62
CA ALA A 9 -10.41 5.41 -15.68
C ALA A 9 -11.51 4.87 -14.75
N ARG A 10 -11.97 5.70 -13.80
CA ARG A 10 -13.08 5.36 -12.90
C ARG A 10 -14.35 4.93 -13.65
N ALA A 11 -14.59 5.49 -14.84
CA ALA A 11 -15.71 5.13 -15.70
C ALA A 11 -15.66 3.68 -16.24
N SER A 12 -14.49 3.05 -16.19
CA SER A 12 -14.25 1.68 -16.65
C SER A 12 -14.25 0.66 -15.51
N PHE A 13 -14.42 1.07 -14.26
CA PHE A 13 -14.46 0.15 -13.13
C PHE A 13 -15.77 -0.67 -13.15
N GLN A 14 -15.65 -1.98 -12.96
CA GLN A 14 -16.80 -2.86 -12.85
C GLN A 14 -17.61 -2.54 -11.58
N LEU A 15 -18.94 -2.70 -11.64
CA LEU A 15 -19.78 -2.65 -10.45
C LEU A 15 -19.27 -3.68 -9.43
N GLY A 16 -19.00 -3.24 -8.19
CA GLY A 16 -18.41 -4.08 -7.15
C GLY A 16 -16.88 -4.02 -7.06
N SER A 17 -16.20 -3.29 -7.96
CA SER A 17 -14.79 -2.92 -7.80
C SER A 17 -14.63 -1.77 -6.78
N ASN A 18 -15.17 -1.98 -5.59
CA ASN A 18 -15.03 -1.07 -4.46
C ASN A 18 -13.89 -1.58 -3.59
N CYS A 19 -13.05 -0.66 -3.11
CA CYS A 19 -12.13 -0.98 -2.02
C CYS A 19 -12.95 -0.93 -0.72
N GLU A 20 -13.16 -2.07 -0.07
CA GLU A 20 -13.84 -2.11 1.25
C GLU A 20 -13.01 -1.41 2.34
N SER A 21 -11.72 -1.22 2.11
CA SER A 21 -10.83 -0.47 2.99
C SER A 21 -11.02 1.03 2.80
N VAL A 22 -12.05 1.57 3.46
CA VAL A 22 -12.30 3.03 3.58
C VAL A 22 -11.60 3.62 4.83
N ASP A 23 -10.72 2.85 5.45
CA ASP A 23 -10.07 3.20 6.70
C ASP A 23 -8.70 3.85 6.46
N ASN A 24 -8.38 4.89 7.24
CA ASN A 24 -7.08 5.58 7.20
C ASN A 24 -5.89 4.71 7.68
N ASN A 25 -6.15 3.47 8.08
CA ASN A 25 -5.19 2.54 8.68
C ASN A 25 -3.94 2.31 7.79
N LEU A 26 -4.11 2.22 6.46
CA LEU A 26 -2.98 2.03 5.56
C LEU A 26 -2.08 3.28 5.52
N CYS A 27 -2.69 4.46 5.42
CA CYS A 27 -1.98 5.74 5.42
C CYS A 27 -1.29 6.00 6.77
N GLU A 28 -1.97 5.73 7.88
CA GLU A 28 -1.41 5.83 9.23
C GLU A 28 -0.21 4.90 9.41
N SER A 29 -0.35 3.62 9.02
CA SER A 29 0.74 2.64 9.08
C SER A 29 1.92 3.02 8.20
N PHE A 30 1.68 3.62 7.04
CA PHE A 30 2.74 4.09 6.14
C PHE A 30 3.47 5.31 6.73
N ASN A 31 2.71 6.30 7.21
CA ASN A 31 3.28 7.50 7.84
C ASN A 31 4.12 7.16 9.07
N HIS A 32 3.67 6.21 9.89
CA HIS A 32 4.48 5.71 11.01
C HIS A 32 5.82 5.12 10.53
N SER A 33 5.81 4.39 9.42
CA SER A 33 7.03 3.80 8.86
C SER A 33 8.03 4.86 8.38
N ILE A 34 7.53 6.01 7.88
CA ILE A 34 8.37 7.16 7.52
C ILE A 34 8.99 7.78 8.78
N VAL A 35 8.20 8.01 9.83
CA VAL A 35 8.69 8.59 11.08
C VAL A 35 9.82 7.74 11.68
N ASP A 36 9.71 6.41 11.62
CA ASP A 36 10.74 5.48 12.10
C ASP A 36 12.03 5.50 11.25
N ALA A 37 11.90 5.77 9.94
CA ALA A 37 12.98 5.61 8.98
C ALA A 37 13.63 6.93 8.52
N ARG A 38 13.04 8.09 8.81
CA ARG A 38 13.49 9.41 8.31
C ARG A 38 14.90 9.83 8.73
N PHE A 39 15.46 9.19 9.75
CA PHE A 39 16.82 9.46 10.23
C PHE A 39 17.90 8.77 9.39
N TYR A 40 17.52 7.91 8.44
CA TYR A 40 18.45 7.22 7.55
C TYR A 40 18.64 7.97 6.22
N PRO A 41 19.78 7.78 5.53
CA PRO A 41 19.95 8.25 4.16
C PRO A 41 18.80 7.77 3.26
N ILE A 42 18.43 8.55 2.24
CA ILE A 42 17.23 8.32 1.43
C ILE A 42 17.09 6.87 0.93
N ILE A 43 18.18 6.27 0.44
CA ILE A 43 18.16 4.89 -0.06
C ILE A 43 17.86 3.89 1.08
N SER A 44 18.54 4.06 2.21
CA SER A 44 18.35 3.21 3.39
C SER A 44 16.97 3.39 4.04
N MET A 45 16.44 4.62 4.05
CA MET A 45 15.08 4.93 4.50
C MET A 45 14.05 4.18 3.64
N GLN A 46 14.18 4.27 2.31
CA GLN A 46 13.25 3.63 1.38
C GLN A 46 13.31 2.09 1.50
N GLU A 47 14.51 1.51 1.61
CA GLU A 47 14.65 0.07 1.80
C GLU A 47 14.03 -0.41 3.12
N ARG A 48 14.15 0.36 4.20
CA ARG A 48 13.51 0.05 5.49
C ARG A 48 11.98 0.08 5.39
N ILE A 49 11.43 1.13 4.79
CA ILE A 49 9.98 1.28 4.60
C ILE A 49 9.46 0.13 3.73
N ARG A 50 10.13 -0.18 2.61
CA ARG A 50 9.76 -1.29 1.71
C ARG A 50 9.70 -2.64 2.44
N LYS A 51 10.73 -2.97 3.21
CA LYS A 51 10.78 -4.24 3.99
C LYS A 51 9.63 -4.31 5.00
N LYS A 52 9.39 -3.23 5.75
CA LYS A 52 8.31 -3.17 6.75
C LYS A 52 6.93 -3.36 6.13
N ILE A 53 6.65 -2.69 5.00
CA ILE A 53 5.36 -2.81 4.31
C ILE A 53 5.17 -4.22 3.73
N LEU A 54 6.20 -4.77 3.10
CA LEU A 54 6.11 -6.09 2.46
C LEU A 54 5.78 -7.19 3.48
N VAL A 55 6.42 -7.16 4.65
CA VAL A 55 6.11 -8.08 5.75
C VAL A 55 4.66 -7.91 6.21
N ARG A 56 4.23 -6.66 6.46
CA ARG A 56 2.85 -6.39 6.90
C ARG A 56 1.80 -6.87 5.90
N VAL A 57 2.02 -6.63 4.60
CA VAL A 57 1.09 -7.11 3.55
C VAL A 57 1.01 -8.63 3.56
N GLN A 58 2.14 -9.33 3.70
CA GLN A 58 2.16 -10.79 3.78
C GLN A 58 1.41 -11.30 5.02
N GLU A 59 1.63 -10.69 6.18
CA GLU A 59 0.92 -11.05 7.41
C GLU A 59 -0.59 -10.82 7.30
N GLN A 60 -1.02 -9.72 6.69
CA GLN A 60 -2.45 -9.42 6.52
C GLN A 60 -3.12 -10.39 5.53
N ARG A 61 -2.43 -10.78 4.46
CA ARG A 61 -2.90 -11.83 3.54
C ARG A 61 -3.11 -13.15 4.27
N ALA A 62 -2.10 -13.60 5.03
CA ALA A 62 -2.19 -14.83 5.81
C ALA A 62 -3.28 -14.79 6.90
N LYS A 63 -3.58 -13.61 7.47
CA LYS A 63 -4.69 -13.42 8.42
C LYS A 63 -6.05 -13.48 7.75
N SER A 64 -6.17 -12.96 6.53
CA SER A 64 -7.43 -12.97 5.76
C SER A 64 -7.80 -14.34 5.21
N GLU A 65 -6.84 -15.27 5.13
CA GLU A 65 -7.04 -16.66 4.70
C GLU A 65 -7.50 -17.59 5.84
N LYS A 66 -7.58 -17.09 7.07
CA LYS A 66 -8.12 -17.81 8.25
C LYS A 66 -9.54 -17.37 8.56
#